data_AF-A0A4Q3YIJ5-F1
#
_entry.id   AF-A0A4Q3YIJ5-F1
#
_cell.length_a   1.000
_cell.length_b   1.000
_cell.length_c   1.000
_cell.angle_alpha   90.00
_cell.angle_beta   90.00
_cell.angle_gamma   90.00
#
_symmetry.space_group_name_H-M   'P 1'
#
loop_
_entity.id
_entity.type
_entity.pdbx_description
1 polymer ?
#
loop_
_entity_poly.entity_id
_entity_poly.type
_entity_poly.pdbx_seq_one_letter_code
_entity_poly.pdbx_strand_id
1 'polypeptide(L)'
;MKLSVENGPDFVRLMKRYSVDYTASHDQSVTLDIMEPDYALIMGPHRIVGRDEQYFAATRKQMDQFPGLGFTVHELHTTGERLVMRFSEHGASLRHGGRQCAWEGIGLYAWNGKRLISNHVEQDYFSRSAQLNSGVANPVEPPAVAPWDTVAVAGDKEAEGLVEQWLHAGGLSTTENVVCDDAWTGASVERIAEQTGLTINDLFSCGATVAFHVAQHGRLLPGFSSNPAHAGKNVSLYAAGLVHVRDGAIVSGRVIRNRLELQRSL
;
A
#
# COMPACT_ATOMS: atom_id res chain seq x y z
N MET A 1 4.82 -26.96 3.54
CA MET A 1 4.77 -26.93 2.07
C MET A 1 5.74 -25.85 1.60
N LYS A 2 6.56 -26.10 0.58
CA LYS A 2 7.39 -25.05 -0.03
C LYS A 2 6.55 -24.39 -1.12
N LEU A 3 6.32 -23.08 -1.02
CA LEU A 3 5.59 -22.32 -2.03
C LEU A 3 6.46 -22.12 -3.26
N SER A 4 5.84 -21.88 -4.42
CA SER A 4 6.49 -21.57 -5.68
C SER A 4 5.51 -20.90 -6.65
N VAL A 5 5.97 -20.58 -7.87
CA VAL A 5 5.15 -20.04 -8.96
C VAL A 5 3.92 -20.90 -9.29
N GLU A 6 3.97 -22.21 -9.06
CA GLU A 6 2.83 -23.12 -9.30
C GLU A 6 1.64 -22.80 -8.39
N ASN A 7 1.86 -22.15 -7.24
CA ASN A 7 0.80 -21.76 -6.32
C ASN A 7 0.13 -20.43 -6.70
N GLY A 8 0.60 -19.76 -7.76
CA GLY A 8 0.07 -18.50 -8.27
C GLY A 8 -1.46 -18.47 -8.43
N PRO A 9 -2.06 -19.40 -9.19
CA PRO A 9 -3.51 -19.41 -9.42
C PRO A 9 -4.34 -19.48 -8.13
N ASP A 10 -3.88 -20.23 -7.13
CA ASP A 10 -4.58 -20.35 -5.85
C ASP A 10 -4.44 -19.08 -5.00
N PHE A 11 -3.26 -18.44 -5.02
CA PHE A 11 -3.09 -17.16 -4.33
C PHE A 11 -3.94 -16.06 -4.97
N VAL A 12 -4.00 -15.99 -6.30
CA VAL A 12 -4.84 -15.01 -7.00
C VAL A 12 -6.32 -15.25 -6.71
N ARG A 13 -6.76 -16.50 -6.67
CA ARG A 13 -8.14 -16.87 -6.28
C ARG A 13 -8.44 -16.44 -4.84
N LEU A 14 -7.51 -16.67 -3.92
CA LEU A 14 -7.63 -16.21 -2.53
C LEU A 14 -7.75 -14.69 -2.46
N MET A 15 -6.92 -13.95 -3.22
CA MET A 15 -6.95 -12.49 -3.21
C MET A 15 -8.21 -11.92 -3.85
N LYS A 16 -8.79 -12.60 -4.84
CA LYS A 16 -10.12 -12.26 -5.34
C LYS A 16 -11.17 -12.33 -4.23
N ARG A 17 -11.15 -13.38 -3.39
CA ARG A 17 -12.04 -13.47 -2.22
C ARG A 17 -11.78 -12.36 -1.21
N TYR A 18 -10.51 -12.05 -0.93
CA TYR A 18 -10.14 -10.93 -0.05
C TYR A 18 -10.73 -9.60 -0.53
N SER A 19 -10.58 -9.28 -1.82
CA SER A 19 -11.00 -7.99 -2.37
C SER A 19 -12.51 -7.90 -2.58
N VAL A 20 -13.11 -8.95 -3.14
CA VAL A 20 -14.53 -8.94 -3.54
C VAL A 20 -15.43 -9.44 -2.41
N ASP A 21 -15.20 -10.68 -1.98
CA ASP A 21 -16.11 -11.37 -1.06
C ASP A 21 -15.99 -10.89 0.38
N TYR A 22 -14.84 -10.33 0.79
CA TYR A 22 -14.63 -9.75 2.12
C TYR A 22 -14.66 -8.22 2.09
N THR A 23 -13.75 -7.58 1.35
CA THR A 23 -13.52 -6.14 1.48
C THR A 23 -14.66 -5.33 0.87
N ALA A 24 -15.03 -5.60 -0.39
CA ALA A 24 -16.08 -4.86 -1.09
C ALA A 24 -17.51 -5.19 -0.63
N SER A 25 -17.75 -6.42 -0.13
CA SER A 25 -19.05 -6.86 0.40
C SER A 25 -19.26 -6.50 1.88
N HIS A 26 -18.17 -6.20 2.60
CA HIS A 26 -18.10 -5.99 4.05
C HIS A 26 -18.42 -7.23 4.88
N ASP A 27 -18.30 -8.42 4.30
CA ASP A 27 -18.57 -9.68 4.98
C ASP A 27 -17.33 -10.22 5.70
N GLN A 28 -17.22 -9.89 6.99
CA GLN A 28 -16.13 -10.37 7.85
C GLN A 28 -16.14 -11.90 8.04
N SER A 29 -17.26 -12.60 7.80
CA SER A 29 -17.31 -14.06 7.95
C SER A 29 -16.40 -14.79 6.97
N VAL A 30 -16.15 -14.20 5.78
CA VAL A 30 -15.26 -14.74 4.75
C VAL A 30 -13.82 -14.89 5.25
N THR A 31 -13.39 -14.01 6.16
CA THR A 31 -12.01 -14.03 6.68
C THR A 31 -11.65 -15.33 7.42
N LEU A 32 -12.65 -16.06 7.95
CA LEU A 32 -12.44 -17.36 8.59
C LEU A 32 -11.80 -18.38 7.64
N ASP A 33 -12.09 -18.25 6.35
CA ASP A 33 -11.56 -19.13 5.31
C ASP A 33 -10.24 -18.65 4.74
N ILE A 34 -10.01 -17.34 4.66
CA ILE A 34 -8.93 -16.73 3.87
C ILE A 34 -7.78 -16.16 4.70
N MET A 35 -7.94 -16.01 6.02
CA MET A 35 -6.91 -15.47 6.93
C MET A 35 -6.68 -16.41 8.11
N GLU A 36 -5.43 -16.57 8.51
CA GLU A 36 -5.12 -17.26 9.75
C GLU A 36 -5.62 -16.48 10.98
N PRO A 37 -5.94 -17.15 12.10
CA PRO A 37 -6.38 -16.47 13.31
C PRO A 37 -5.38 -15.42 13.82
N ASP A 38 -4.08 -15.65 13.63
CA ASP A 38 -2.99 -14.75 14.01
C ASP A 38 -2.54 -13.81 12.88
N TYR A 39 -3.36 -13.63 11.84
CA TYR A 39 -3.07 -12.72 10.72
C TYR A 39 -2.65 -11.34 11.22
N ALA A 40 -1.59 -10.80 10.60
CA ALA A 40 -0.99 -9.53 10.95
C ALA A 40 -1.08 -8.50 9.82
N LEU A 41 -1.69 -7.35 10.08
CA LEU A 41 -1.59 -6.17 9.23
C LEU A 41 -0.53 -5.21 9.80
N ILE A 42 0.43 -4.82 8.96
CA ILE A 42 1.51 -3.89 9.30
C ILE A 42 1.33 -2.64 8.44
N MET A 43 1.13 -1.49 9.09
CA MET A 43 0.95 -0.19 8.42
C MET A 43 1.62 0.90 9.24
N GLY A 44 2.60 1.57 8.66
CA GLY A 44 3.49 2.45 9.38
C GLY A 44 4.18 1.71 10.54
N PRO A 45 4.23 2.31 11.74
CA PRO A 45 4.75 1.65 12.95
C PRO A 45 3.73 0.68 13.59
N HIS A 46 2.49 0.63 13.08
CA HIS A 46 1.41 -0.14 13.70
C HIS A 46 1.40 -1.58 13.23
N ARG A 47 1.28 -2.51 14.17
CA ARG A 47 1.10 -3.93 13.92
C ARG A 47 -0.20 -4.40 14.56
N ILE A 48 -1.20 -4.66 13.73
CA ILE A 48 -2.54 -5.14 14.12
C ILE A 48 -2.55 -6.65 13.96
N VAL A 49 -2.62 -7.38 15.06
CA VAL A 49 -2.53 -8.86 15.08
C VAL A 49 -3.82 -9.45 15.64
N GLY A 50 -4.21 -10.60 15.10
CA GLY A 50 -5.41 -11.31 15.54
C GLY A 50 -6.57 -10.96 14.64
N ARG A 51 -6.92 -11.88 13.73
CA ARG A 51 -8.01 -11.75 12.76
C ARG A 51 -9.31 -11.37 13.47
N ASP A 52 -9.72 -12.20 14.43
CA ASP A 52 -11.01 -12.08 15.12
C ASP A 52 -11.03 -10.99 16.21
N GLU A 53 -9.86 -10.42 16.53
CA GLU A 53 -9.67 -9.42 17.58
C GLU A 53 -9.43 -8.04 16.97
N GLN A 54 -8.16 -7.65 16.80
CA GLN A 54 -7.79 -6.28 16.45
C GLN A 54 -8.10 -5.98 14.99
N TYR A 55 -7.92 -6.95 14.09
CA TYR A 55 -8.14 -6.75 12.66
C TYR A 55 -9.62 -6.51 12.33
N PHE A 56 -10.52 -7.32 12.88
CA PHE A 56 -11.96 -7.09 12.74
C PHE A 56 -12.39 -5.74 13.29
N ALA A 57 -11.94 -5.40 14.50
CA ALA A 57 -12.29 -4.13 15.12
C ALA A 57 -11.78 -2.93 14.31
N ALA A 58 -10.58 -3.02 13.72
CA ALA A 58 -10.02 -1.97 12.90
C ALA A 58 -10.78 -1.79 11.57
N THR A 59 -11.04 -2.88 10.86
CA THR A 59 -11.68 -2.86 9.54
C THR A 59 -13.17 -2.49 9.63
N ARG A 60 -13.87 -2.94 10.68
CA ARG A 60 -15.27 -2.59 10.93
C ARG A 60 -15.47 -1.08 11.09
N LYS A 61 -14.55 -0.38 11.75
CA LYS A 61 -14.61 1.10 11.88
C LYS A 61 -14.63 1.81 10.53
N GLN A 62 -13.86 1.32 9.57
CA GLN A 62 -13.79 1.89 8.22
C GLN A 62 -15.04 1.56 7.42
N MET A 63 -15.49 0.31 7.46
CA MET A 63 -16.72 -0.14 6.81
C MET A 63 -17.97 0.58 7.36
N ASP A 64 -18.05 0.82 8.67
CA ASP A 64 -19.14 1.59 9.30
C ASP A 64 -19.10 3.08 8.91
N GLN A 65 -17.90 3.63 8.75
CA GLN A 65 -17.75 5.01 8.30
C GLN A 65 -18.16 5.16 6.83
N PHE A 66 -17.94 4.13 6.00
CA PHE A 66 -18.22 4.10 4.57
C PHE A 66 -19.10 2.90 4.21
N PRO A 67 -20.44 2.95 4.41
CA PRO A 67 -21.32 1.80 4.17
C PRO A 67 -21.32 1.28 2.72
N GLY A 68 -20.99 2.14 1.76
CA GLY A 68 -20.81 1.80 0.35
C GLY A 68 -19.35 1.74 -0.08
N LEU A 69 -18.40 1.45 0.84
CA LEU A 69 -16.97 1.37 0.55
C LEU A 69 -16.73 0.39 -0.60
N GLY A 70 -16.25 0.91 -1.72
CA GLY A 70 -15.77 0.15 -2.86
C GLY A 70 -14.27 -0.13 -2.75
N PHE A 71 -13.85 -1.17 -3.45
CA PHE A 71 -12.46 -1.60 -3.54
C PHE A 71 -12.13 -1.90 -5.01
N THR A 72 -11.16 -1.18 -5.58
CA THR A 72 -10.78 -1.32 -6.98
C THR A 72 -9.32 -1.72 -7.08
N VAL A 73 -9.03 -2.82 -7.79
CA VAL A 73 -7.65 -3.25 -8.06
C VAL A 73 -7.14 -2.57 -9.33
N HIS A 74 -6.00 -1.90 -9.23
CA HIS A 74 -5.35 -1.23 -10.36
C HIS A 74 -4.17 -2.03 -10.90
N GLU A 75 -3.55 -2.85 -10.06
CA GLU A 75 -2.41 -3.66 -10.43
C GLU A 75 -2.20 -4.82 -9.45
N LEU A 76 -1.84 -6.00 -9.97
CA LEU A 76 -1.62 -7.19 -9.16
C LEU A 76 -0.53 -8.07 -9.76
N HIS A 77 0.49 -8.39 -8.96
CA HIS A 77 1.59 -9.29 -9.34
C HIS A 77 1.85 -10.31 -8.23
N THR A 78 2.30 -11.50 -8.60
CA THR A 78 2.58 -12.58 -7.63
C THR A 78 3.74 -13.45 -8.09
N THR A 79 4.50 -13.96 -7.11
CA THR A 79 5.48 -15.03 -7.33
C THR A 79 4.90 -16.41 -7.05
N GLY A 80 3.62 -16.49 -6.65
CA GLY A 80 3.01 -17.65 -6.02
C GLY A 80 3.38 -17.81 -4.54
N GLU A 81 4.48 -17.20 -4.08
CA GLU A 81 4.89 -17.15 -2.67
C GLU A 81 4.46 -15.84 -2.00
N ARG A 82 4.60 -14.74 -2.74
CA ARG A 82 4.29 -13.36 -2.33
C ARG A 82 3.40 -12.70 -3.36
N LEU A 83 2.58 -11.74 -2.95
CA LEU A 83 1.69 -10.99 -3.84
C LEU A 83 1.71 -9.51 -3.48
N VAL A 84 1.77 -8.65 -4.48
CA VAL A 84 1.61 -7.21 -4.33
C VAL A 84 0.35 -6.77 -5.04
N MET A 85 -0.40 -5.87 -4.42
CA MET A 85 -1.61 -5.30 -4.98
C MET A 85 -1.62 -3.79 -4.78
N ARG A 86 -1.81 -3.07 -5.88
CA ARG A 86 -2.14 -1.64 -5.88
C ARG A 86 -3.64 -1.48 -6.07
N PHE A 87 -4.26 -0.68 -5.21
CA PHE A 87 -5.71 -0.56 -5.14
C PHE A 87 -6.15 0.83 -4.70
N SER A 88 -7.40 1.17 -5.02
CA SER A 88 -8.15 2.26 -4.41
C SER A 88 -9.22 1.70 -3.48
N GLU A 89 -9.40 2.37 -2.35
CA GLU A 89 -10.66 2.35 -1.60
C GLU A 89 -11.41 3.66 -1.85
N HIS A 90 -12.73 3.60 -1.97
CA HIS A 90 -13.55 4.79 -2.26
C HIS A 90 -14.96 4.68 -1.71
N GLY A 91 -15.58 5.81 -1.38
CA GLY A 91 -16.95 5.82 -0.88
C GLY A 91 -17.37 7.14 -0.23
N ALA A 92 -18.62 7.19 0.21
CA ALA A 92 -19.21 8.31 0.92
C ALA A 92 -19.10 8.12 2.45
N SER A 93 -18.50 9.08 3.15
CA SER A 93 -18.31 9.01 4.60
C SER A 93 -19.53 9.52 5.35
N LEU A 94 -20.15 8.68 6.20
CA LEU A 94 -21.23 9.11 7.10
C LEU A 94 -20.78 10.18 8.10
N ARG A 95 -19.55 10.05 8.62
CA ARG A 95 -18.97 11.03 9.56
C ARG A 95 -18.73 12.42 8.97
N HIS A 96 -18.73 12.56 7.65
CA HIS A 96 -18.46 13.81 6.94
C HIS A 96 -19.65 14.23 6.08
N GLY A 97 -20.88 13.92 6.52
CA GLY A 97 -22.10 14.37 5.85
C GLY A 97 -22.28 13.78 4.44
N GLY A 98 -21.78 12.57 4.19
CA GLY A 98 -21.87 11.90 2.89
C GLY A 98 -20.84 12.37 1.86
N ARG A 99 -19.84 13.18 2.25
CA ARG A 99 -18.74 13.56 1.36
C ARG A 99 -18.02 12.32 0.84
N GLN A 100 -17.76 12.33 -0.47
CA GLN A 100 -17.09 11.25 -1.18
C GLN A 100 -15.57 11.45 -1.15
N CYS A 101 -14.84 10.35 -1.22
CA CYS A 101 -13.39 10.35 -1.41
C CYS A 101 -12.94 9.03 -2.04
N ALA A 102 -11.78 9.05 -2.67
CA ALA A 102 -11.05 7.89 -3.16
C ALA A 102 -9.58 8.01 -2.74
N TRP A 103 -8.99 6.94 -2.22
CA TRP A 103 -7.60 6.94 -1.79
C TRP A 103 -6.90 5.63 -2.16
N GLU A 104 -5.64 5.76 -2.53
CA GLU A 104 -4.82 4.66 -3.00
C GLU A 104 -4.14 3.92 -1.84
N GLY A 105 -3.81 2.66 -2.09
CA GLY A 105 -3.00 1.83 -1.22
C GLY A 105 -2.17 0.82 -2.00
N ILE A 106 -1.07 0.38 -1.39
CA ILE A 106 -0.25 -0.72 -1.88
C ILE A 106 -0.05 -1.70 -0.73
N GLY A 107 -0.44 -2.97 -0.94
CA GLY A 107 -0.30 -4.06 0.02
C GLY A 107 0.62 -5.16 -0.49
N LEU A 108 1.51 -5.65 0.36
CA LEU A 108 2.44 -6.75 0.14
C LEU A 108 2.02 -7.92 1.04
N TYR A 109 1.45 -8.93 0.43
CA TYR A 109 0.79 -10.05 1.10
C TYR A 109 1.72 -11.26 1.21
N ALA A 110 1.61 -11.95 2.32
CA ALA A 110 2.17 -13.28 2.54
C ALA A 110 1.04 -14.25 2.91
N TRP A 111 1.24 -15.51 2.55
CA TRP A 111 0.30 -16.59 2.80
C TRP A 111 1.05 -17.89 3.07
N ASN A 112 0.36 -18.91 3.56
CA ASN A 112 0.94 -20.22 3.87
C ASN A 112 0.59 -21.31 2.84
N GLY A 113 0.06 -20.92 1.68
CA GLY A 113 -0.48 -21.85 0.68
C GLY A 113 -1.97 -22.17 0.82
N LYS A 114 -2.61 -21.67 1.89
CA LYS A 114 -4.05 -21.82 2.12
C LYS A 114 -4.72 -20.53 2.57
N ARG A 115 -4.05 -19.76 3.44
CA ARG A 115 -4.56 -18.54 4.07
C ARG A 115 -3.51 -17.46 4.16
N LEU A 116 -3.95 -16.21 4.18
CA LEU A 116 -3.13 -15.04 4.46
C LEU A 116 -2.59 -15.11 5.89
N ILE A 117 -1.32 -14.74 6.03
CA ILE A 117 -0.63 -14.68 7.33
C ILE A 117 -0.21 -13.25 7.67
N SER A 118 0.14 -12.43 6.67
CA SER A 118 0.46 -11.03 6.92
C SER A 118 0.31 -10.15 5.69
N ASN A 119 0.23 -8.84 5.93
CA ASN A 119 0.25 -7.79 4.91
C ASN A 119 1.03 -6.58 5.41
N HIS A 120 2.05 -6.16 4.65
CA HIS A 120 2.64 -4.83 4.78
C HIS A 120 1.90 -3.87 3.83
N VAL A 121 1.29 -2.83 4.36
CA VAL A 121 0.43 -1.93 3.58
C VAL A 121 0.65 -0.48 3.96
N GLU A 122 0.60 0.40 2.96
CA GLU A 122 0.38 1.83 3.19
C GLU A 122 -0.81 2.31 2.38
N GLN A 123 -1.54 3.27 2.92
CA GLN A 123 -2.70 3.90 2.29
C GLN A 123 -2.61 5.42 2.43
N ASP A 124 -3.05 6.15 1.40
CA ASP A 124 -2.99 7.62 1.36
C ASP A 124 -4.14 8.28 2.14
N TYR A 125 -4.14 8.04 3.45
CA TYR A 125 -5.12 8.65 4.34
C TYR A 125 -4.96 10.16 4.48
N PHE A 126 -3.80 10.71 4.09
CA PHE A 126 -3.57 12.14 4.06
C PHE A 126 -4.42 12.80 2.98
N SER A 127 -4.35 12.30 1.74
CA SER A 127 -5.22 12.76 0.65
C SER A 127 -6.70 12.51 0.97
N ARG A 128 -7.04 11.34 1.52
CA ARG A 128 -8.41 11.06 1.98
C ARG A 128 -8.93 12.15 2.92
N SER A 129 -8.13 12.54 3.91
CA SER A 129 -8.52 13.60 4.86
C SER A 129 -8.72 14.95 4.16
N ALA A 130 -7.87 15.30 3.19
CA ALA A 130 -8.01 16.53 2.42
C ALA A 130 -9.30 16.55 1.59
N GLN A 131 -9.63 15.44 0.93
CA GLN A 131 -10.87 15.28 0.16
C GLN A 131 -12.12 15.40 1.05
N LEU A 132 -12.12 14.71 2.20
CA LEU A 132 -13.24 14.76 3.15
C LEU A 132 -13.41 16.14 3.78
N ASN A 133 -12.33 16.91 3.97
CA ASN A 133 -12.39 18.27 4.50
C ASN A 133 -12.85 19.29 3.46
N SER A 134 -12.38 19.18 2.21
CA SER A 134 -12.73 20.09 1.11
C SER A 134 -14.07 19.76 0.46
N GLY A 135 -14.52 18.51 0.53
CA GLY A 135 -15.67 18.00 -0.22
C GLY A 135 -15.37 17.71 -1.69
N VAL A 136 -14.12 17.81 -2.13
CA VAL A 136 -13.69 17.50 -3.50
C VAL A 136 -13.03 16.13 -3.48
N ALA A 137 -13.66 15.14 -4.11
CA ALA A 137 -13.13 13.80 -4.24
C ALA A 137 -12.10 13.72 -5.38
N ASN A 138 -11.06 12.91 -5.17
CA ASN A 138 -10.18 12.49 -6.25
C ASN A 138 -10.91 11.47 -7.15
N PRO A 139 -10.56 11.40 -8.44
CA PRO A 139 -11.03 10.30 -9.28
C PRO A 139 -10.50 8.95 -8.78
N VAL A 140 -11.22 7.88 -9.08
CA VAL A 140 -10.72 6.50 -8.93
C VAL A 140 -9.87 6.17 -10.16
N GLU A 141 -8.68 5.59 -9.95
CA GLU A 141 -7.84 5.18 -11.07
C GLU A 141 -8.49 4.10 -11.94
N PRO A 142 -8.11 3.98 -13.22
CA PRO A 142 -8.59 2.89 -14.06
C PRO A 142 -8.32 1.51 -13.40
N PRO A 143 -9.31 0.60 -13.37
CA PRO A 143 -9.09 -0.75 -12.88
C PRO A 143 -8.13 -1.52 -13.79
N ALA A 144 -7.42 -2.49 -13.23
CA ALA A 144 -6.76 -3.52 -14.02
C ALA A 144 -7.80 -4.26 -14.88
N VAL A 145 -7.45 -4.57 -16.13
CA VAL A 145 -8.38 -5.23 -17.07
C VAL A 145 -8.75 -6.64 -16.60
N ALA A 146 -7.78 -7.40 -16.09
CA ALA A 146 -7.96 -8.80 -15.70
C ALA A 146 -7.04 -9.17 -14.50
N PRO A 147 -7.16 -8.51 -13.34
CA PRO A 147 -6.27 -8.74 -12.20
C PRO A 147 -6.38 -10.17 -11.64
N TRP A 148 -7.50 -10.84 -11.86
CA TRP A 148 -7.76 -12.19 -11.34
C TRP A 148 -7.25 -13.31 -12.25
N ASP A 149 -6.71 -12.95 -13.41
CA ASP A 149 -6.06 -13.85 -14.35
C ASP A 149 -4.53 -13.67 -14.36
N THR A 150 -3.98 -12.95 -13.36
CA THR A 150 -2.54 -12.76 -13.19
C THR A 150 -1.83 -14.11 -13.08
N VAL A 151 -0.80 -14.29 -13.90
CA VAL A 151 0.09 -15.46 -13.86
C VAL A 151 1.26 -15.16 -12.94
N ALA A 152 1.66 -16.13 -12.13
CA ALA A 152 2.84 -15.99 -11.28
C ALA A 152 4.12 -15.90 -12.09
N VAL A 153 5.02 -15.01 -11.66
CA VAL A 153 6.34 -14.81 -12.28
C VAL A 153 7.40 -14.96 -11.19
N ALA A 154 8.46 -15.71 -11.46
CA ALA A 154 9.58 -15.84 -10.53
C ALA A 154 10.23 -14.48 -10.24
N GLY A 155 10.84 -14.35 -9.07
CA GLY A 155 11.59 -13.14 -8.72
C GLY A 155 12.87 -12.97 -9.55
N ASP A 156 13.24 -11.71 -9.75
CA ASP A 156 14.47 -11.23 -10.36
C ASP A 156 15.34 -10.55 -9.30
N LYS A 157 16.43 -11.21 -8.91
CA LYS A 157 17.35 -10.70 -7.87
C LYS A 157 18.17 -9.49 -8.31
N GLU A 158 18.38 -9.31 -9.61
CA GLU A 158 19.08 -8.13 -10.11
C GLU A 158 18.16 -6.90 -10.03
N ALA A 159 16.88 -7.06 -10.40
CA ALA A 159 15.88 -6.01 -10.23
C ALA A 159 15.68 -5.64 -8.75
N GLU A 160 15.62 -6.62 -7.84
CA GLU A 160 15.57 -6.38 -6.40
C GLU A 160 16.77 -5.56 -5.91
N GLY A 161 18.00 -5.96 -6.29
CA GLY A 161 19.22 -5.25 -5.89
C GLY A 161 19.30 -3.83 -6.46
N LEU A 162 18.80 -3.60 -7.68
CA LEU A 162 18.71 -2.26 -8.27
C LEU A 162 17.78 -1.36 -7.46
N VAL A 163 16.60 -1.87 -7.09
CA VAL A 163 15.60 -1.10 -6.34
C VAL A 163 16.06 -0.84 -4.90
N GLU A 164 16.72 -1.81 -4.26
CA GLU A 164 17.38 -1.60 -2.96
C GLU A 164 18.39 -0.44 -3.01
N GLN A 165 19.29 -0.44 -4.01
CA GLN A 165 20.27 0.64 -4.20
C GLN A 165 19.59 2.00 -4.44
N TRP A 166 18.56 2.03 -5.30
CA TRP A 166 17.78 3.23 -5.57
C TRP A 166 17.09 3.79 -4.31
N LEU A 167 16.51 2.92 -3.48
CA LEU A 167 15.90 3.32 -2.22
C LEU A 167 16.94 3.91 -1.26
N HIS A 168 18.11 3.28 -1.12
CA HIS A 168 19.20 3.78 -0.29
C HIS A 168 19.74 5.14 -0.77
N ALA A 169 19.71 5.40 -2.08
CA ALA A 169 20.10 6.68 -2.68
C ALA A 169 19.06 7.81 -2.49
N GLY A 170 17.93 7.56 -1.84
CA GLY A 170 16.86 8.55 -1.67
C GLY A 170 15.99 8.70 -2.91
N GLY A 171 15.84 7.62 -3.68
CA GLY A 171 15.02 7.57 -4.90
C GLY A 171 13.55 7.91 -4.69
N LEU A 172 13.06 7.75 -3.45
CA LEU A 172 11.71 8.16 -3.05
C LEU A 172 11.48 9.64 -3.34
N SER A 173 10.50 9.94 -4.19
CA SER A 173 10.09 11.31 -4.54
C SER A 173 11.14 12.16 -5.28
N THR A 174 12.19 11.53 -5.83
CA THR A 174 13.22 12.19 -6.64
C THR A 174 13.31 11.65 -8.06
N THR A 175 12.60 10.55 -8.35
CA THR A 175 12.56 9.92 -9.67
C THR A 175 11.31 10.34 -10.42
N GLU A 176 11.49 11.04 -11.53
CA GLU A 176 10.40 11.70 -12.30
C GLU A 176 9.22 10.78 -12.63
N ASN A 177 9.50 9.55 -13.08
CA ASN A 177 8.46 8.61 -13.50
C ASN A 177 7.90 7.73 -12.37
N VAL A 178 8.31 7.96 -11.12
CA VAL A 178 7.77 7.28 -9.95
C VAL A 178 6.80 8.21 -9.24
N VAL A 179 5.51 7.92 -9.35
CA VAL A 179 4.45 8.80 -8.84
C VAL A 179 4.13 8.45 -7.39
N CYS A 180 4.25 9.44 -6.51
CA CYS A 180 3.93 9.31 -5.10
C CYS A 180 2.50 9.75 -4.79
N ASP A 181 1.82 9.00 -3.92
CA ASP A 181 0.55 9.35 -3.29
C ASP A 181 -0.53 9.70 -4.33
N ASP A 182 -1.16 10.88 -4.18
CA ASP A 182 -2.17 11.45 -5.05
C ASP A 182 -1.61 12.35 -6.16
N ALA A 183 -0.29 12.36 -6.39
CA ALA A 183 0.31 13.22 -7.42
C ALA A 183 -0.15 12.92 -8.85
N TRP A 184 -0.64 11.71 -9.11
CA TRP A 184 -1.25 11.35 -10.39
C TRP A 184 -2.51 12.15 -10.71
N THR A 185 -3.13 12.77 -9.70
CA THR A 185 -4.30 13.67 -9.86
C THR A 185 -3.90 15.12 -10.18
N GLY A 186 -2.60 15.40 -10.28
CA GLY A 186 -2.05 16.75 -10.46
C GLY A 186 -1.57 17.40 -9.14
N ALA A 187 -1.64 16.68 -8.02
CA ALA A 187 -1.04 17.15 -6.76
C ALA A 187 0.49 17.21 -6.86
N SER A 188 1.11 18.14 -6.13
CA SER A 188 2.57 18.27 -6.11
C SER A 188 3.23 17.11 -5.36
N VAL A 189 4.29 16.54 -5.92
CA VAL A 189 5.15 15.60 -5.20
C VAL A 189 6.07 16.38 -4.26
N GLU A 190 5.72 16.40 -2.97
CA GLU A 190 6.57 17.04 -1.97
C GLU A 190 7.71 16.13 -1.54
N ARG A 191 8.93 16.69 -1.44
CA ARG A 191 10.01 16.07 -0.66
C ARG A 191 9.77 16.38 0.82
N ILE A 192 9.45 15.34 1.60
CA ILE A 192 9.02 15.50 3.00
C ILE A 192 10.20 15.45 3.97
N ALA A 193 11.20 14.63 3.68
CA ALA A 193 12.37 14.45 4.53
C ALA A 193 13.67 14.38 3.72
N GLU A 194 14.73 14.95 4.29
CA GLU A 194 16.09 14.68 3.86
C GLU A 194 16.51 13.32 4.42
N GLN A 195 16.64 12.33 3.52
CA GLN A 195 16.97 10.96 3.90
C GLN A 195 18.36 10.87 4.53
N THR A 196 18.44 10.27 5.71
CA THR A 196 19.70 9.92 6.38
C THR A 196 19.84 8.42 6.61
N GLY A 197 18.76 7.66 6.44
CA GLY A 197 18.76 6.20 6.56
C GLY A 197 17.49 5.59 5.99
N LEU A 198 17.50 4.26 5.87
CA LEU A 198 16.39 3.48 5.34
C LEU A 198 16.36 2.13 6.06
N THR A 199 15.16 1.69 6.44
CA THR A 199 14.90 0.30 6.83
C THR A 199 14.00 -0.34 5.77
N ILE A 200 14.44 -1.45 5.17
CA ILE A 200 13.61 -2.25 4.27
C ILE A 200 12.90 -3.31 5.12
N ASN A 201 11.59 -3.18 5.23
CA ASN A 201 10.77 -4.12 6.00
C ASN A 201 10.39 -5.33 5.16
N ASP A 202 10.21 -5.11 3.85
CA ASP A 202 9.82 -6.14 2.89
C ASP A 202 10.23 -5.71 1.48
N LEU A 203 10.72 -6.65 0.68
CA LEU A 203 11.12 -6.43 -0.71
C LEU A 203 11.12 -7.75 -1.47
N PHE A 204 10.43 -7.77 -2.61
CA PHE A 204 10.45 -8.89 -3.54
C PHE A 204 10.06 -8.45 -4.94
N SER A 205 10.35 -9.28 -5.93
CA SER A 205 10.05 -9.01 -7.33
C SER A 205 9.18 -10.09 -7.96
N CYS A 206 8.44 -9.72 -9.00
CA CYS A 206 7.72 -10.59 -9.93
C CYS A 206 8.25 -10.28 -11.33
N GLY A 207 9.31 -10.97 -11.75
CA GLY A 207 10.13 -10.54 -12.89
C GLY A 207 10.67 -9.14 -12.66
N ALA A 208 10.53 -8.26 -13.66
CA ALA A 208 11.05 -6.89 -13.60
C ALA A 208 10.18 -5.91 -12.78
N THR A 209 9.11 -6.37 -12.14
CA THR A 209 8.28 -5.55 -11.25
C THR A 209 8.69 -5.81 -9.80
N VAL A 210 9.07 -4.77 -9.07
CA VAL A 210 9.57 -4.88 -7.69
C VAL A 210 8.64 -4.18 -6.72
N ALA A 211 8.20 -4.91 -5.69
CA ALA A 211 7.42 -4.39 -4.59
C ALA A 211 8.30 -4.18 -3.37
N PHE A 212 8.01 -3.14 -2.58
CA PHE A 212 8.71 -2.89 -1.33
C PHE A 212 7.82 -2.26 -0.27
N HIS A 213 8.20 -2.47 0.99
CA HIS A 213 7.75 -1.70 2.14
C HIS A 213 8.98 -1.23 2.92
N VAL A 214 9.05 0.06 3.22
CA VAL A 214 10.22 0.69 3.84
C VAL A 214 9.84 1.71 4.91
N ALA A 215 10.77 1.99 5.80
CA ALA A 215 10.77 3.19 6.63
C ALA A 215 11.97 4.07 6.21
N GLN A 216 11.67 5.22 5.62
CA GLN A 216 12.67 6.27 5.34
C GLN A 216 12.92 7.05 6.64
N HIS A 217 14.17 7.09 7.08
CA HIS A 217 14.60 7.88 8.22
C HIS A 217 15.30 9.15 7.74
N GLY A 218 15.05 10.27 8.40
CA GLY A 218 15.58 11.54 7.93
C GLY A 218 15.27 12.72 8.81
N ARG A 219 15.64 13.91 8.32
CA ARG A 219 15.24 15.19 8.91
C ARG A 219 14.06 15.77 8.16
N LEU A 220 13.04 16.22 8.88
CA LEU A 220 11.86 16.84 8.27
C LEU A 220 12.25 18.12 7.52
N LEU A 221 11.86 18.21 6.26
CA LEU A 221 12.04 19.42 5.47
C LEU A 221 10.97 20.46 5.82
N PRO A 222 11.26 21.77 5.67
CA PRO A 222 10.25 22.81 5.84
C PRO A 222 9.10 22.63 4.83
N GLY A 223 7.89 23.03 5.21
CA GLY A 223 6.72 23.05 4.32
C GLY A 223 5.70 21.94 4.55
N PHE A 224 6.13 20.75 4.99
CA PHE A 224 5.19 19.64 5.26
C PHE A 224 4.32 19.88 6.51
N SER A 225 4.93 20.44 7.56
CA SER A 225 4.25 20.81 8.82
C SER A 225 3.84 22.27 8.80
N SER A 226 2.63 22.56 9.30
CA SER A 226 2.17 23.94 9.52
C SER A 226 2.91 24.65 10.64
N ASN A 227 3.55 23.91 11.56
CA ASN A 227 4.41 24.46 12.60
C ASN A 227 5.88 24.49 12.11
N PRO A 228 6.49 25.67 11.90
CA PRO A 228 7.88 25.80 11.44
C PRO A 228 8.91 25.21 12.40
N ALA A 229 8.59 25.12 13.70
CA ALA A 229 9.47 24.53 14.71
C ALA A 229 9.71 23.03 14.51
N HIS A 230 8.96 22.38 13.61
CA HIS A 230 9.15 20.97 13.30
C HIS A 230 10.24 20.72 12.24
N ALA A 231 10.66 21.75 11.50
CA ALA A 231 11.73 21.61 10.53
C ALA A 231 13.02 21.12 11.20
N GLY A 232 13.70 20.16 10.57
CA GLY A 232 14.94 19.55 11.06
C GLY A 232 14.77 18.47 12.13
N LYS A 233 13.54 18.22 12.64
CA LYS A 233 13.24 17.09 13.54
C LYS A 233 13.56 15.76 12.85
N ASN A 234 14.05 14.78 13.61
CA ASN A 234 14.20 13.42 13.12
C ASN A 234 12.83 12.79 12.94
N VAL A 235 12.60 12.16 11.79
CA VAL A 235 11.31 11.56 11.42
C VAL A 235 11.51 10.20 10.77
N SER A 236 10.45 9.39 10.81
CA SER A 236 10.36 8.15 10.03
C SER A 236 9.12 8.22 9.15
N LEU A 237 9.31 8.16 7.84
CA LEU A 237 8.24 8.13 6.85
C LEU A 237 8.14 6.72 6.27
N TYR A 238 7.05 6.04 6.56
CA TYR A 238 6.78 4.72 6.00
C TYR A 238 6.22 4.83 4.59
N ALA A 239 6.59 3.90 3.72
CA ALA A 239 6.11 3.84 2.36
C ALA A 239 5.98 2.40 1.85
N ALA A 240 4.95 2.15 1.05
CA ALA A 240 4.84 0.96 0.22
C ALA A 240 4.98 1.37 -1.25
N GLY A 241 5.63 0.56 -2.06
CA GLY A 241 5.83 0.87 -3.47
C GLY A 241 5.82 -0.34 -4.38
N LEU A 242 5.55 -0.07 -5.65
CA LEU A 242 5.55 -0.99 -6.77
C LEU A 242 6.19 -0.27 -7.95
N VAL A 243 7.38 -0.71 -8.36
CA VAL A 243 8.17 -0.07 -9.42
C VAL A 243 8.50 -1.06 -10.52
N HIS A 244 8.70 -0.55 -11.73
CA HIS A 244 9.01 -1.32 -12.91
C HIS A 244 10.44 -1.05 -13.36
N VAL A 245 11.19 -2.12 -13.52
CA VAL A 245 12.55 -2.12 -14.01
C VAL A 245 12.55 -2.49 -15.49
N ARG A 246 13.39 -1.82 -16.27
CA ARG A 246 13.70 -2.19 -17.64
C ARG A 246 15.11 -1.75 -17.97
N ASP A 247 15.87 -2.61 -18.64
CA ASP A 247 17.24 -2.31 -19.09
C ASP A 247 18.14 -1.75 -17.97
N GLY A 248 18.00 -2.30 -16.76
CA GLY A 248 18.80 -1.89 -15.59
C GLY A 248 18.39 -0.54 -14.96
N ALA A 249 17.22 0.00 -15.30
CA ALA A 249 16.73 1.26 -14.75
C ALA A 249 15.28 1.15 -14.27
N ILE A 250 14.92 1.93 -13.24
CA ILE A 250 13.53 2.11 -12.82
C ILE A 250 12.86 3.08 -13.79
N VAL A 251 11.91 2.58 -14.58
CA VAL A 251 11.28 3.34 -15.66
C VAL A 251 9.94 3.95 -15.27
N SER A 252 9.26 3.37 -14.29
CA SER A 252 8.01 3.89 -13.75
C SER A 252 7.67 3.24 -12.41
N GLY A 253 6.69 3.77 -11.70
CA GLY A 253 6.14 3.10 -10.53
C GLY A 253 5.20 3.95 -9.71
N ARG A 254 4.68 3.34 -8.64
CA ARG A 254 3.79 3.96 -7.67
C ARG A 254 4.31 3.75 -6.26
N VAL A 255 4.22 4.80 -5.45
CA VAL A 255 4.61 4.78 -4.05
C VAL A 255 3.52 5.45 -3.23
N ILE A 256 3.07 4.82 -2.15
CA ILE A 256 2.15 5.40 -1.18
C ILE A 256 2.90 5.60 0.13
N ARG A 257 2.93 6.84 0.60
CA ARG A 257 3.65 7.26 1.80
C ARG A 257 2.65 7.53 2.92
N ASN A 258 2.96 7.09 4.13
CA ASN A 258 2.12 7.27 5.31
C ASN A 258 2.22 8.70 5.89
N ARG A 259 1.84 9.68 5.07
CA ARG A 259 1.94 11.11 5.38
C ARG A 259 1.10 11.49 6.60
N LEU A 260 -0.08 10.89 6.75
CA LEU A 260 -0.98 11.22 7.85
C LEU A 260 -0.39 10.79 9.20
N GLU A 261 0.18 9.60 9.29
CA GLU A 261 0.78 9.15 10.54
C GLU A 261 2.03 9.95 10.89
N LEU A 262 2.86 10.29 9.89
CA LEU A 262 3.96 11.22 10.09
C LEU A 262 3.44 12.56 10.65
N GLN A 263 2.43 13.16 10.02
CA GLN A 263 1.86 14.44 10.47
C GLN A 263 1.36 14.39 11.93
N ARG A 264 0.76 13.27 12.36
CA ARG A 264 0.29 13.06 13.73
C ARG A 264 1.40 12.91 14.76
N SER A 265 2.59 12.48 14.33
CA SER A 265 3.75 12.28 15.20
C SER A 265 4.57 13.55 15.47
N LEU A 266 4.31 14.63 14.74
CA LEU A 266 5.09 15.88 14.79
C LEU A 266 4.66 16.82 15.91
#